data_AF-A0A0B4F0D9-F1
#
_entry.id   AF-A0A0B4F0D9-F1
#
_cell.length_a   1.000
_cell.length_b   1.000
_cell.length_c   1.000
_cell.angle_alpha   90.00
_cell.angle_beta   90.00
_cell.angle_gamma   90.00
#
_symmetry.space_group_name_H-M   'P 1'
#
loop_
_entity.id
_entity.type
_entity.pdbx_description
1 polymer ?
#
loop_
_entity_poly.entity_id
_entity_poly.type
_entity_poly.pdbx_seq_one_letter_code
_entity_poly.pdbx_strand_id
1 'polypeptide(L)'
;MKAEFHRIREDNPGTDPRPLGVYCGRYRNVLGNFFIEIRQSLKDAHLLELLFLGREEQMYQLRHLQGDMFEWAPDYDEQARRAQFTTWDTAYFQIGFHFKDGDEASSLEWAGGQTLVALHQS
;
A
#
# COMPACT_ATOMS: atom_id res chain seq x y z
N MET A 1 -11.28 10.00 7.13
CA MET A 1 -10.04 9.25 6.90
C MET A 1 -9.44 8.63 8.17
N LYS A 2 -8.70 9.33 9.05
CA LYS A 2 -8.05 8.68 10.24
C LYS A 2 -9.02 7.91 11.14
N ALA A 3 -10.19 8.48 11.43
CA ALA A 3 -11.22 7.82 12.23
C ALA A 3 -11.80 6.56 11.55
N GLU A 4 -11.82 6.53 10.22
CA GLU A 4 -12.34 5.39 9.44
C GLU A 4 -11.35 4.24 9.43
N PHE A 5 -10.06 4.52 9.21
CA PHE A 5 -9.01 3.52 9.35
C PHE A 5 -8.89 2.96 10.76
N HIS A 6 -9.16 3.78 11.77
CA HIS A 6 -9.20 3.29 13.14
C HIS A 6 -10.34 2.28 13.34
N ARG A 7 -11.55 2.60 12.87
CA ARG A 7 -12.70 1.68 12.91
C ARG A 7 -12.42 0.37 12.19
N ILE A 8 -11.84 0.41 10.98
CA ILE A 8 -11.49 -0.82 10.23
C ILE A 8 -10.59 -1.74 11.07
N ARG A 9 -9.59 -1.18 11.77
CA ARG A 9 -8.69 -1.94 12.66
C ARG A 9 -9.43 -2.50 13.88
N GLU A 10 -10.30 -1.70 14.49
CA GLU A 10 -11.08 -2.09 15.67
C GLU A 10 -12.11 -3.19 15.35
N ASP A 11 -12.73 -3.13 14.17
CA ASP A 11 -13.73 -4.11 13.71
C ASP A 11 -13.08 -5.44 13.32
N ASN A 12 -11.76 -5.46 13.08
CA ASN A 12 -11.01 -6.65 12.64
C ASN A 12 -9.80 -6.91 13.55
N PRO A 13 -10.02 -7.12 14.86
CA PRO A 13 -8.93 -7.31 15.80
C PRO A 13 -8.23 -8.65 15.53
N GLY A 14 -6.89 -8.65 15.52
CA GLY A 14 -6.09 -9.88 15.46
C GLY A 14 -5.81 -10.44 14.06
N THR A 15 -6.07 -9.68 12.99
CA THR A 15 -5.60 -10.05 11.65
C THR A 15 -4.18 -9.52 11.43
N ASP A 16 -3.15 -10.24 11.88
CA ASP A 16 -1.78 -9.81 11.60
C ASP A 16 -1.47 -9.92 10.09
N PRO A 17 -0.64 -9.01 9.54
CA PRO A 17 -0.17 -9.18 8.17
C PRO A 17 0.71 -10.43 8.06
N ARG A 18 0.73 -11.05 6.87
CA ARG A 18 1.80 -11.97 6.47
C ARG A 18 3.19 -11.31 6.60
N PRO A 19 4.29 -12.08 6.58
CA PRO A 19 5.65 -11.53 6.64
C PRO A 19 5.87 -10.44 5.58
N LEU A 20 6.35 -9.26 5.97
CA LEU A 20 6.34 -8.07 5.10
C LEU A 20 7.05 -8.25 3.74
N GLY A 21 8.08 -9.09 3.68
CA GLY A 21 8.80 -9.40 2.45
C GLY A 21 7.91 -9.94 1.33
N VAL A 22 6.80 -10.60 1.67
CA VAL A 22 5.88 -11.20 0.68
C VAL A 22 5.08 -10.19 -0.13
N TYR A 23 5.00 -8.94 0.33
CA TYR A 23 4.32 -7.86 -0.38
C TYR A 23 5.28 -7.03 -1.24
N CYS A 24 6.59 -7.21 -1.08
CA CYS A 24 7.60 -6.43 -1.80
C CYS A 24 7.61 -6.78 -3.29
N GLY A 25 7.77 -5.76 -4.13
CA GLY A 25 7.81 -5.94 -5.58
C GLY A 25 7.32 -4.73 -6.35
N ARG A 26 7.30 -4.86 -7.68
CA ARG A 26 6.72 -3.86 -8.58
C ARG A 26 5.44 -4.39 -9.19
N TYR A 27 4.37 -3.61 -9.05
CA TYR A 27 3.04 -3.95 -9.53
C TYR A 27 2.68 -3.00 -10.66
N ARG A 28 2.44 -3.52 -11.86
CA ARG A 28 2.15 -2.72 -13.06
C ARG A 28 0.67 -2.73 -13.41
N ASN A 29 0.20 -1.60 -13.92
CA ASN A 29 -1.08 -1.58 -14.62
C ASN A 29 -0.98 -2.36 -15.95
N VAL A 30 -2.13 -2.68 -16.53
CA VAL A 30 -2.22 -3.44 -17.80
C VAL A 30 -1.48 -2.76 -18.96
N LEU A 31 -1.43 -1.42 -18.96
CA LEU A 31 -0.73 -0.65 -20.00
C LEU A 31 0.80 -0.64 -19.83
N GLY A 32 1.32 -1.08 -18.68
CA GLY A 32 2.76 -1.13 -18.37
C GLY A 32 3.44 0.23 -18.19
N ASN A 33 2.72 1.33 -18.34
CA ASN A 33 3.25 2.71 -18.23
C ASN A 33 3.19 3.26 -16.79
N PHE A 34 2.54 2.55 -15.88
CA PHE A 34 2.43 2.92 -14.48
C PHE A 34 2.71 1.72 -13.58
N PHE A 35 3.41 1.95 -12.48
CA PHE A 35 3.62 0.95 -11.46
C PHE A 35 3.67 1.56 -10.07
N ILE A 36 3.36 0.73 -9.09
CA ILE A 36 3.60 0.98 -7.68
C ILE A 36 4.70 0.02 -7.24
N GLU A 37 5.74 0.56 -6.62
CA GLU A 37 6.80 -0.23 -6.00
C GLU A 37 6.53 -0.31 -4.50
N ILE A 38 6.51 -1.54 -3.99
CA ILE A 38 6.41 -1.84 -2.57
C ILE A 38 7.75 -2.39 -2.13
N ARG A 39 8.30 -1.82 -1.05
CA ARG A 39 9.55 -2.31 -0.46
C ARG A 39 9.47 -2.24 1.05
N GLN A 40 10.34 -3.00 1.70
CA GLN A 40 10.57 -2.85 3.13
C GLN A 40 11.33 -1.54 3.39
N SER A 41 10.98 -0.83 4.46
CA SER A 41 11.63 0.45 4.76
C SER A 41 13.11 0.23 5.09
N LEU A 42 13.96 1.11 4.55
CA LEU A 42 15.39 1.11 4.86
C LEU A 42 15.68 1.60 6.29
N LYS A 43 14.71 2.24 6.94
CA LYS A 43 14.84 2.81 8.29
C LYS A 43 14.24 1.90 9.37
N ASP A 44 13.22 1.15 9.02
CA ASP A 44 12.51 0.26 9.94
C ASP A 44 12.07 -1.01 9.21
N ALA A 45 12.70 -2.14 9.55
CA ALA A 45 12.37 -3.44 8.94
C ALA A 45 10.93 -3.90 9.23
N HIS A 46 10.21 -3.27 10.15
CA HIS A 46 8.81 -3.58 10.44
C HIS A 46 7.82 -2.72 9.64
N LEU A 47 8.29 -1.90 8.71
CA LEU A 47 7.45 -1.06 7.88
C LEU A 47 7.63 -1.37 6.39
N LEU A 48 6.54 -1.18 5.66
CA LEU A 48 6.54 -1.14 4.20
C LEU A 48 6.48 0.31 3.71
N GLU A 49 7.07 0.54 2.55
CA GLU A 49 7.04 1.81 1.81
C GLU A 49 6.38 1.59 0.46
N LEU A 50 5.55 2.55 0.07
CA LEU A 50 4.91 2.64 -1.24
C LEU A 50 5.56 3.78 -2.03
N LEU A 51 5.97 3.49 -3.27
CA LEU A 51 6.53 4.47 -4.19
C LEU A 51 5.78 4.42 -5.52
N PHE A 52 5.13 5.53 -5.87
CA PHE A 52 4.56 5.69 -7.20
C PHE A 52 5.67 5.87 -8.24
N LEU A 53 5.66 5.04 -9.28
CA LEU A 53 6.69 5.00 -10.32
C LEU A 53 8.13 4.85 -9.77
N GLY A 54 8.30 4.28 -8.58
CA GLY A 54 9.61 4.13 -7.92
C GLY A 54 10.26 5.45 -7.51
N ARG A 55 9.48 6.54 -7.39
CA ARG A 55 10.01 7.87 -7.07
C ARG A 55 10.10 8.08 -5.55
N GLU A 56 11.32 8.28 -5.05
CA GLU A 56 11.59 8.54 -3.63
C GLU A 56 10.87 9.77 -3.09
N GLU A 57 10.72 10.81 -3.91
CA GLU A 57 9.99 12.05 -3.54
C GLU A 57 8.51 11.79 -3.21
N GLN A 58 7.96 10.68 -3.70
CA GLN A 58 6.59 10.24 -3.49
C GLN A 58 6.54 8.94 -2.70
N MET A 59 7.52 8.73 -1.82
CA MET A 59 7.48 7.64 -0.84
C MET A 59 6.44 7.93 0.24
N TYR A 60 5.65 6.91 0.58
CA TYR A 60 4.70 6.90 1.69
C TYR A 60 4.88 5.63 2.51
N GLN A 61 4.72 5.73 3.84
CA GLN A 61 4.66 4.55 4.69
C GLN A 61 3.33 3.82 4.51
N LEU A 62 3.38 2.49 4.40
CA LEU A 62 2.22 1.63 4.46
C LEU A 62 1.98 1.16 5.89
N ARG A 63 0.78 1.44 6.40
CA ARG A 63 0.35 1.03 7.73
C ARG A 63 -0.73 -0.02 7.58
N HIS A 64 -0.55 -1.13 8.27
CA HIS A 64 -1.48 -2.26 8.23
C HIS A 64 -2.89 -1.84 8.70
N LEU A 65 -3.91 -2.35 8.01
CA LEU A 65 -5.31 -2.18 8.36
C LEU A 65 -5.91 -3.50 8.87
N GLN A 66 -5.99 -4.50 8.00
CA GLN A 66 -6.53 -5.82 8.32
C GLN A 66 -6.07 -6.83 7.27
N GLY A 67 -5.78 -8.06 7.67
CA GLY A 67 -5.30 -9.13 6.78
C GLY A 67 -4.18 -8.65 5.86
N ASP A 68 -4.39 -8.79 4.56
CA ASP A 68 -3.47 -8.37 3.49
C ASP A 68 -3.78 -6.94 2.96
N MET A 69 -4.37 -6.08 3.79
CA MET A 69 -4.75 -4.70 3.44
C MET A 69 -4.00 -3.66 4.28
N PHE A 70 -3.55 -2.60 3.61
CA PHE A 70 -2.75 -1.50 4.16
C PHE A 70 -3.31 -0.15 3.73
N GLU A 71 -2.89 0.92 4.40
CA GLU A 71 -3.14 2.29 3.96
C GLU A 71 -1.89 3.16 3.95
N TRP A 72 -1.89 4.16 3.07
CA TRP A 72 -0.76 5.07 2.83
C TRP A 72 -1.13 6.55 3.03
N ALA A 73 -2.29 6.85 3.62
CA ALA A 73 -2.76 8.22 3.77
C ALA A 73 -1.72 9.12 4.47
N PRO A 74 -1.33 10.25 3.90
CA PRO A 74 -0.43 11.17 4.58
C PRO A 74 -1.09 11.69 5.85
N ASP A 75 -0.33 11.80 6.93
CA ASP A 75 -0.81 12.49 8.13
C ASP A 75 -0.92 14.00 7.87
N TYR A 76 -1.44 14.73 8.85
CA TYR A 76 -1.67 16.17 8.70
C TYR A 76 -0.38 16.95 8.41
N ASP A 77 0.72 16.60 9.08
CA ASP A 77 2.00 17.27 8.93
C ASP A 77 2.59 17.00 7.54
N GLU A 78 2.43 15.77 7.04
CA GLU A 78 2.85 15.39 5.70
C GLU A 78 2.01 16.04 4.60
N GLN A 79 0.68 16.14 4.79
CA GLN A 79 -0.19 16.90 3.89
C GLN A 79 0.18 18.38 3.83
N ALA A 80 0.44 18.98 5.00
CA ALA A 80 0.88 20.38 5.10
C ALA A 80 2.24 20.59 4.41
N ARG A 81 3.21 19.70 4.66
CA ARG A 81 4.54 19.74 4.04
C ARG A 81 4.48 19.63 2.51
N ARG A 82 3.56 18.81 2.00
CA ARG A 82 3.38 18.57 0.56
C ARG A 82 2.42 19.57 -0.09
N ALA A 83 1.84 20.50 0.67
CA ALA A 83 0.76 21.41 0.25
C ALA A 83 -0.41 20.66 -0.44
N GLN A 84 -0.70 19.44 0.03
CA GLN A 84 -1.71 18.55 -0.53
C GLN A 84 -2.78 18.28 0.52
N PHE A 85 -3.77 19.16 0.58
CA PHE A 85 -4.99 18.92 1.36
C PHE A 85 -5.92 18.06 0.52
N THR A 86 -5.94 16.75 0.81
CA THR A 86 -6.68 15.78 0.00
C THR A 86 -8.11 15.59 0.52
N THR A 87 -9.10 15.70 -0.38
CA THR A 87 -10.52 15.37 -0.12
C THR A 87 -10.91 14.04 -0.76
N TRP A 88 -9.94 13.16 -1.00
CA TRP A 88 -10.17 11.88 -1.65
C TRP A 88 -10.93 10.93 -0.72
N ASP A 89 -11.69 10.03 -1.34
CA ASP A 89 -12.34 8.92 -0.65
C ASP A 89 -11.29 8.06 0.07
N THR A 90 -11.66 7.50 1.22
CA THR A 90 -10.76 6.67 2.02
C THR A 90 -10.26 5.44 1.23
N ALA A 91 -11.05 4.90 0.31
CA ALA A 91 -10.66 3.81 -0.59
C ALA A 91 -9.48 4.15 -1.51
N TYR A 92 -9.23 5.44 -1.78
CA TYR A 92 -8.07 5.88 -2.54
C TYR A 92 -6.74 5.58 -1.85
N PHE A 93 -6.76 5.60 -0.52
CA PHE A 93 -5.57 5.41 0.30
C PHE A 93 -5.38 3.98 0.77
N GLN A 94 -6.23 3.05 0.34
CA GLN A 94 -6.13 1.63 0.66
C GLN A 94 -5.38 0.88 -0.43
N ILE A 95 -4.61 -0.12 -0.01
CA ILE A 95 -3.96 -1.11 -0.88
C ILE A 95 -4.34 -2.48 -0.35
N GLY A 96 -4.95 -3.32 -1.19
CA GLY A 96 -5.21 -4.72 -0.90
C GLY A 96 -4.29 -5.62 -1.71
N PHE A 97 -3.63 -6.58 -1.09
CA PHE A 97 -2.78 -7.55 -1.81
C PHE A 97 -3.52 -8.86 -2.05
N HIS A 98 -3.26 -9.49 -3.19
CA HIS A 98 -3.84 -10.78 -3.53
C HIS A 98 -2.75 -11.82 -3.81
N PHE A 99 -2.97 -12.99 -3.23
CA PHE A 99 -2.09 -14.16 -3.34
C PHE A 99 -2.81 -15.23 -4.15
N LYS A 100 -2.08 -15.88 -5.05
CA LYS A 100 -2.61 -16.97 -5.87
C LYS A 100 -2.09 -18.32 -5.38
N ASP A 101 -0.93 -18.74 -5.87
CA ASP A 101 -0.35 -20.08 -5.62
C ASP A 101 1.09 -20.02 -5.06
N GLY A 102 1.55 -18.83 -4.67
CA GLY A 102 2.91 -18.60 -4.15
C GLY A 102 2.91 -17.85 -2.83
N ASP A 103 4.09 -17.78 -2.20
CA ASP A 103 4.27 -17.06 -0.94
C ASP A 103 4.26 -15.53 -1.14
N GLU A 104 4.52 -15.05 -2.36
CA GLU A 104 4.54 -13.62 -2.72
C GLU A 104 3.21 -13.16 -3.32
N ALA A 105 2.89 -11.88 -3.11
CA ALA A 105 1.70 -11.25 -3.66
C ALA A 105 1.78 -11.20 -5.20
N SER A 106 0.73 -11.71 -5.85
CA SER A 106 0.61 -11.76 -7.31
C SER A 106 0.02 -10.49 -7.91
N SER A 107 -0.74 -9.73 -7.13
CA SER A 107 -1.31 -8.45 -7.53
C SER A 107 -1.63 -7.59 -6.31
N LEU A 108 -1.87 -6.30 -6.58
CA LEU A 108 -2.48 -5.40 -5.62
C LEU A 108 -3.69 -4.69 -6.24
N GLU A 109 -4.64 -4.33 -5.40
CA GLU A 109 -5.77 -3.46 -5.71
C GLU A 109 -5.55 -2.09 -5.08
N TRP A 110 -5.82 -1.03 -5.85
CA TRP A 110 -5.68 0.36 -5.44
C TRP A 110 -6.88 1.19 -5.92
N ALA A 111 -7.12 2.35 -5.29
CA ALA A 111 -8.08 3.35 -5.76
C ALA A 111 -9.51 2.85 -5.97
N GLY A 112 -9.97 1.91 -5.14
CA GLY A 112 -11.34 1.38 -5.18
C GLY A 112 -11.61 0.41 -6.34
N GLY A 113 -10.59 -0.33 -6.81
CA GLY A 113 -10.78 -1.43 -7.77
C GLY A 113 -9.77 -1.51 -8.91
N GLN A 114 -8.75 -0.65 -8.94
CA GLN A 114 -7.69 -0.75 -9.94
C GLN A 114 -6.72 -1.86 -9.57
N THR A 115 -6.67 -2.94 -10.36
CA THR A 115 -5.72 -4.03 -10.16
C THR A 115 -4.40 -3.77 -10.88
N LEU A 116 -3.29 -3.93 -10.16
CA LEU A 116 -1.92 -3.94 -10.69
C LEU A 116 -1.29 -5.32 -10.45
N VAL A 117 -0.64 -5.87 -11.47
CA VAL A 117 -0.09 -7.24 -11.45
C VAL A 117 1.41 -7.20 -11.13
N ALA A 118 1.86 -8.10 -10.26
CA ALA A 118 3.27 -8.22 -9.90
C ALA A 118 4.13 -8.58 -11.12
N LEU A 119 5.29 -7.94 -11.22
CA LEU A 119 6.35 -8.36 -12.13
C LEU A 119 7.12 -9.50 -11.50
N HIS A 120 6.73 -10.74 -11.79
CA HIS A 120 7.60 -11.88 -11.50
C HIS A 120 8.85 -11.75 -12.38
N GLN A 121 10.03 -11.77 -11.75
CA GLN A 121 11.28 -11.85 -12.49
C GLN A 121 11.32 -13.21 -13.20
N SER A 122 11.11 -13.18 -14.52
CA SER A 122 11.32 -14.32 -15.42
C SER A 122 12.80 -14.63 -15.57
#